data_AF-A0A174FWY8-F1
#
_entry.id   AF-A0A174FWY8-F1
#
_cell.length_a   1.000
_cell.length_b   1.000
_cell.length_c   1.000
_cell.angle_alpha   90.00
_cell.angle_beta   90.00
_cell.angle_gamma   90.00
#
_symmetry.space_group_name_H-M   'P 1'
#
loop_
_entity.id
_entity.type
_entity.pdbx_description
1 polymer ?
#
loop_
_entity_poly.entity_id
_entity_poly.type
_entity_poly.pdbx_seq_one_letter_code
_entity_poly.pdbx_strand_id
1 'polypeptide(L)'
;MKLQKFENVDVIASLEAIMKQNTAFYQSDFDIDKQLLQKAAVSPVPEDKRLLWFSRPSGTCCFRERDVFLKDTRQHNTWRFYGEQTRDTILAYAVELTGTEQGKIKGNLYELDYLQHFREVIEKAIPADNYTLIYEHGELTKPAGQYFDGNTDPQLGKFIRFEAQPNNPEALKSLLREQQKKRTPHTQGDFQLHIAALHDRRIETEARRIVENVKGLGEPDSPEKTHCAVELSPYFVPLATDKDMERLFSMLPYKNLSFSTLEGRHGIYALIDKSERNKEMKKSRPSVRAQLQTEKSPKVPKKTVKSKNHELEV
;
A
#
# COMPACT_ATOMS: atom_id res chain seq x y z
N MET A 1 5.47 10.49 8.70
CA MET A 1 6.60 9.56 8.50
C MET A 1 7.38 10.03 7.27
N LYS A 2 8.69 9.80 7.15
CA LYS A 2 9.36 10.04 5.85
C LYS A 2 9.02 8.86 4.93
N LEU A 3 8.51 9.15 3.74
CA LEU A 3 8.23 8.14 2.72
C LEU A 3 9.52 7.45 2.29
N GLN A 4 9.45 6.13 2.14
CA GLN A 4 10.61 5.30 1.81
C GLN A 4 10.72 5.03 0.30
N LYS A 5 11.93 4.71 -0.14
CA LYS A 5 12.20 4.06 -1.41
C LYS A 5 12.96 2.75 -1.21
N PHE A 6 12.78 1.83 -2.13
CA PHE A 6 13.43 0.52 -2.14
C PHE A 6 14.01 0.28 -3.53
N GLU A 7 15.28 0.66 -3.69
CA GLU A 7 15.99 0.55 -4.96
C GLU A 7 16.45 -0.89 -5.25
N ASN A 8 16.44 -1.27 -6.53
CA ASN A 8 16.88 -2.57 -7.05
C ASN A 8 16.24 -3.82 -6.39
N VAL A 9 14.93 -3.78 -6.11
CA VAL A 9 14.19 -4.93 -5.56
C VAL A 9 13.74 -5.91 -6.65
N ASP A 10 13.29 -7.10 -6.25
CA ASP A 10 12.47 -7.99 -7.08
C ASP A 10 11.03 -7.48 -7.01
N VAL A 11 10.55 -6.83 -8.08
CA VAL A 11 9.32 -6.03 -8.05
C VAL A 11 8.10 -6.89 -7.77
N ILE A 12 8.00 -8.06 -8.42
CA ILE A 12 6.86 -8.96 -8.21
C ILE A 12 6.87 -9.50 -6.78
N ALA A 13 8.01 -10.03 -6.31
CA ALA A 13 8.09 -10.58 -4.96
C ALA A 13 7.87 -9.52 -3.86
N SER A 14 8.35 -8.29 -4.08
CA SER A 14 8.12 -7.18 -3.15
C SER A 14 6.65 -6.73 -3.12
N LEU A 15 6.00 -6.54 -4.27
CA LEU A 15 4.58 -6.16 -4.30
C LEU A 15 3.68 -7.27 -3.74
N GLU A 16 4.02 -8.55 -3.95
CA GLU A 16 3.33 -9.68 -3.33
C GLU A 16 3.47 -9.69 -1.79
N ALA A 17 4.67 -9.41 -1.28
CA ALA A 17 4.92 -9.32 0.15
C ALA A 17 4.14 -8.16 0.80
N ILE A 18 4.01 -7.03 0.11
CA ILE A 18 3.18 -5.90 0.53
C ILE A 18 1.68 -6.26 0.50
N MET A 19 1.20 -6.86 -0.59
CA MET A 19 -0.19 -7.31 -0.74
C MET A 19 -0.59 -8.22 0.44
N LYS A 20 0.26 -9.18 0.81
CA LYS A 20 0.02 -10.11 1.93
C LYS A 20 -0.09 -9.43 3.30
N GLN A 21 0.30 -8.16 3.44
CA GLN A 21 0.06 -7.40 4.67
C GLN A 21 -1.29 -6.70 4.70
N ASN A 22 -1.97 -6.50 3.57
CA ASN A 22 -3.12 -5.59 3.51
C ASN A 22 -4.32 -6.09 2.69
N THR A 23 -4.17 -7.07 1.80
CA THR A 23 -5.24 -7.59 0.93
C THR A 23 -5.75 -8.94 1.41
N ALA A 24 -6.89 -8.94 2.12
CA ALA A 24 -7.54 -10.14 2.63
C ALA A 24 -8.35 -10.89 1.57
N PHE A 25 -9.02 -10.15 0.67
CA PHE A 25 -9.87 -10.72 -0.38
C PHE A 25 -9.35 -10.31 -1.77
N TYR A 26 -9.68 -11.11 -2.79
CA TYR A 26 -9.30 -10.88 -4.19
C TYR A 26 -7.78 -10.73 -4.41
N GLN A 27 -6.95 -11.51 -3.70
CA GLN A 27 -5.50 -11.57 -3.95
C GLN A 27 -5.16 -12.01 -5.38
N SER A 28 -6.09 -12.66 -6.09
CA SER A 28 -6.01 -12.98 -7.52
C SER A 28 -5.92 -11.74 -8.43
N ASP A 29 -6.37 -10.56 -7.98
CA ASP A 29 -6.20 -9.31 -8.73
C ASP A 29 -4.70 -9.04 -9.01
N PHE A 30 -3.82 -9.49 -8.11
CA PHE A 30 -2.38 -9.33 -8.27
C PHE A 30 -1.80 -10.20 -9.41
N ASP A 31 -2.50 -11.22 -9.89
CA ASP A 31 -2.09 -11.94 -11.10
C ASP A 31 -2.32 -11.10 -12.38
N ILE A 32 -3.30 -10.20 -12.38
CA ILE A 32 -3.51 -9.20 -13.43
C ILE A 32 -2.38 -8.16 -13.36
N ASP A 33 -2.03 -7.71 -12.15
CA ASP A 33 -0.92 -6.78 -11.93
C ASP A 33 0.43 -7.37 -12.41
N LYS A 34 0.69 -8.67 -12.14
CA LYS A 34 1.87 -9.38 -12.66
C LYS A 34 1.95 -9.34 -14.17
N GLN A 35 0.84 -9.56 -14.88
CA GLN A 35 0.80 -9.51 -16.35
C GLN A 35 1.10 -8.09 -16.87
N LEU A 36 0.57 -7.05 -16.20
CA LEU A 36 0.85 -5.65 -16.53
C LEU A 36 2.32 -5.29 -16.28
N LEU A 37 2.89 -5.73 -15.15
CA LEU A 37 4.31 -5.55 -14.81
C LEU A 37 5.24 -6.25 -15.81
N GLN A 38 4.92 -7.49 -16.20
CA GLN A 38 5.67 -8.24 -17.23
C GLN A 38 5.63 -7.53 -18.59
N LYS A 39 4.45 -7.08 -19.03
CA LYS A 39 4.28 -6.33 -20.28
C LYS A 39 5.02 -4.99 -20.27
N ALA A 40 5.02 -4.28 -19.13
CA ALA A 40 5.76 -3.04 -18.96
C ALA A 40 7.28 -3.25 -18.96
N ALA A 41 7.78 -4.31 -18.32
CA ALA A 41 9.21 -4.61 -18.22
C ALA A 41 9.88 -4.77 -19.60
N VAL A 42 9.18 -5.38 -20.56
CA VAL A 42 9.67 -5.58 -21.94
C VAL A 42 9.40 -4.40 -22.88
N SER A 43 8.68 -3.36 -22.43
CA SER A 43 8.38 -2.22 -23.31
C SER A 43 9.66 -1.45 -23.70
N PRO A 44 9.82 -1.07 -24.99
CA PRO A 44 10.90 -0.18 -25.42
C PRO A 44 10.68 1.26 -24.94
N VAL A 45 9.44 1.63 -24.55
CA VAL A 45 9.08 2.99 -24.13
C VAL A 45 9.41 3.19 -22.64
N PRO A 46 10.27 4.15 -22.25
CA PRO A 46 10.64 4.36 -20.84
C PRO A 46 9.47 4.81 -19.95
N GLU A 47 8.43 5.41 -20.51
CA GLU A 47 7.22 5.83 -19.77
C GLU A 47 6.34 4.64 -19.36
N ASP A 48 6.31 3.56 -20.16
CA ASP A 48 5.55 2.34 -19.84
C ASP A 48 6.08 1.62 -18.60
N LYS A 49 7.37 1.82 -18.30
CA LYS A 49 8.08 1.26 -17.14
C LYS A 49 7.78 2.02 -15.84
N ARG A 50 6.93 3.06 -15.91
CA ARG A 50 6.47 3.85 -14.76
C ARG A 50 5.02 3.51 -14.47
N LEU A 51 4.81 2.82 -13.37
CA LEU A 51 3.50 2.33 -12.95
C LEU A 51 3.16 2.90 -11.58
N LEU A 52 1.87 3.01 -11.31
CA LEU A 52 1.33 3.23 -9.98
C LEU A 52 0.62 1.95 -9.56
N TRP A 53 0.93 1.47 -8.36
CA TRP A 53 0.33 0.27 -7.79
C TRP A 53 -0.25 0.56 -6.41
N PHE A 54 -1.38 -0.05 -6.08
CA PHE A 54 -1.84 -0.13 -4.70
C PHE A 54 -2.39 -1.50 -4.31
N SER A 55 -2.32 -1.77 -3.01
CA SER A 55 -3.06 -2.83 -2.33
C SER A 55 -4.10 -2.21 -1.40
N ARG A 56 -5.31 -2.79 -1.39
CA ARG A 56 -6.40 -2.49 -0.48
C ARG A 56 -6.95 -3.78 0.16
N PRO A 57 -7.82 -3.73 1.19
CA PRO A 57 -8.37 -4.92 1.85
C PRO A 57 -9.02 -5.96 0.93
N SER A 58 -9.59 -5.51 -0.19
CA SER A 58 -10.36 -6.34 -1.11
C SER A 58 -9.80 -6.37 -2.54
N GLY A 59 -8.48 -6.22 -2.72
CA GLY A 59 -7.79 -6.46 -3.99
C GLY A 59 -6.57 -5.56 -4.21
N THR A 60 -6.06 -5.55 -5.44
CA THR A 60 -4.92 -4.73 -5.88
C THR A 60 -5.21 -4.07 -7.22
N CYS A 61 -4.45 -3.03 -7.59
CA CYS A 61 -4.53 -2.40 -8.90
C CYS A 61 -3.16 -1.87 -9.34
N CYS A 62 -2.77 -2.19 -10.58
CA CYS A 62 -1.63 -1.61 -11.28
C CYS A 62 -2.07 -0.81 -12.51
N PHE A 63 -1.58 0.43 -12.66
CA PHE A 63 -1.81 1.27 -13.83
C PHE A 63 -0.51 1.92 -14.32
N ARG A 64 -0.43 2.26 -15.61
CA ARG A 64 0.61 3.18 -16.11
C ARG A 64 0.43 4.54 -15.42
N GLU A 65 1.53 5.14 -14.96
CA GLU A 65 1.47 6.42 -14.26
C GLU A 65 0.85 7.52 -15.13
N ARG A 66 1.19 7.54 -16.43
CA ARG A 66 0.62 8.48 -17.41
C ARG A 66 -0.92 8.41 -17.48
N ASP A 67 -1.50 7.22 -17.44
CA ASP A 67 -2.95 7.02 -17.60
C ASP A 67 -3.71 7.54 -16.37
N VAL A 68 -3.13 7.45 -15.17
CA VAL A 68 -3.74 7.98 -13.93
C VAL A 68 -3.82 9.51 -13.94
N PHE A 69 -2.89 10.19 -14.63
CA PHE A 69 -2.93 11.64 -14.83
C PHE A 69 -3.72 12.10 -16.07
N LEU A 70 -4.41 11.19 -16.77
CA LEU A 70 -5.33 11.52 -17.87
C LEU A 70 -6.78 11.46 -17.41
N LYS A 71 -7.48 12.60 -17.41
CA LYS A 71 -8.89 12.70 -16.98
C LYS A 71 -9.79 11.80 -17.83
N ASP A 72 -10.87 11.35 -17.20
CA ASP A 72 -11.93 10.52 -17.77
C ASP A 72 -11.49 9.13 -18.28
N THR A 73 -10.22 8.75 -18.08
CA THR A 73 -9.77 7.36 -18.23
C THR A 73 -10.25 6.49 -17.07
N ARG A 74 -10.38 5.18 -17.33
CA ARG A 74 -10.70 4.19 -16.28
C ARG A 74 -9.67 4.24 -15.14
N GLN A 75 -8.40 4.43 -15.47
CA GLN A 75 -7.26 4.47 -14.55
C GLN A 75 -7.37 5.66 -13.59
N HIS A 76 -7.58 6.87 -14.13
CA HIS A 76 -7.84 8.07 -13.33
C HIS A 76 -9.08 7.92 -12.45
N ASN A 77 -10.19 7.46 -13.03
CA ASN A 77 -11.45 7.28 -12.30
C ASN A 77 -11.34 6.24 -11.18
N THR A 78 -10.59 5.16 -11.38
CA THR A 78 -10.35 4.14 -10.34
C THR A 78 -9.47 4.70 -9.21
N TRP A 79 -8.37 5.39 -9.54
CA TRP A 79 -7.49 6.00 -8.55
C TRP A 79 -8.22 7.08 -7.73
N ARG A 80 -9.06 7.88 -8.39
CA ARG A 80 -9.93 8.87 -7.75
C ARG A 80 -10.97 8.21 -6.84
N PHE A 81 -11.71 7.21 -7.33
CA PHE A 81 -12.79 6.53 -6.60
C PHE A 81 -12.33 6.01 -5.24
N TYR A 82 -11.20 5.30 -5.18
CA TYR A 82 -10.71 4.76 -3.92
C TYR A 82 -10.24 5.85 -2.93
N GLY A 83 -9.83 7.02 -3.40
CA GLY A 83 -9.46 8.17 -2.55
C GLY A 83 -10.65 8.97 -2.02
N GLU A 84 -11.74 9.06 -2.79
CA GLU A 84 -12.93 9.85 -2.43
C GLU A 84 -14.03 9.03 -1.74
N GLN A 85 -14.31 7.81 -2.23
CA GLN A 85 -15.53 7.06 -1.93
C GLN A 85 -15.32 5.90 -0.94
N THR A 86 -14.08 5.54 -0.63
CA THR A 86 -13.76 4.42 0.27
C THR A 86 -13.04 4.87 1.53
N ARG A 87 -13.13 4.04 2.57
CA ARG A 87 -12.37 4.18 3.83
C ARG A 87 -11.33 3.06 3.96
N ASP A 88 -10.95 2.46 2.84
CA ASP A 88 -9.99 1.37 2.79
C ASP A 88 -8.61 1.85 3.26
N THR A 89 -7.89 1.02 4.01
CA THR A 89 -6.47 1.27 4.28
C THR A 89 -5.69 0.89 3.03
N ILE A 90 -5.17 1.88 2.31
CA ILE A 90 -4.50 1.69 1.02
C ILE A 90 -2.99 1.82 1.21
N LEU A 91 -2.26 0.79 0.76
CA LEU A 91 -0.80 0.82 0.64
C LEU A 91 -0.45 1.09 -0.83
N ALA A 92 0.13 2.25 -1.14
CA ALA A 92 0.37 2.68 -2.50
C ALA A 92 1.85 2.96 -2.79
N TYR A 93 2.27 2.62 -4.00
CA TYR A 93 3.66 2.72 -4.45
C TYR A 93 3.72 3.17 -5.91
N ALA A 94 4.66 4.07 -6.20
CA ALA A 94 5.13 4.24 -7.58
C ALA A 94 6.22 3.19 -7.86
N VAL A 95 6.18 2.62 -9.05
CA VAL A 95 7.05 1.54 -9.50
C VAL A 95 7.82 2.02 -10.72
N GLU A 96 9.15 1.91 -10.68
CA GLU A 96 10.03 2.17 -11.81
C GLU A 96 10.77 0.88 -12.18
N LEU A 97 10.44 0.29 -13.34
CA LEU A 97 11.07 -0.95 -13.79
C LEU A 97 12.43 -0.65 -14.44
N THR A 98 13.50 -1.22 -13.89
CA THR A 98 14.88 -0.96 -14.34
C THR A 98 15.44 -2.05 -15.25
N GLY A 99 14.90 -3.28 -15.20
CA GLY A 99 15.34 -4.36 -16.09
C GLY A 99 14.86 -5.74 -15.66
N THR A 100 15.51 -6.78 -16.17
CA THR A 100 15.32 -8.17 -15.73
C THR A 100 16.69 -8.77 -15.40
N GLU A 101 16.81 -9.43 -14.25
CA GLU A 101 18.02 -10.06 -13.76
C GLU A 101 17.67 -11.46 -13.24
N GLN A 102 18.36 -12.51 -13.71
CA GLN A 102 18.09 -13.91 -13.30
C GLN A 102 16.61 -14.32 -13.40
N GLY A 103 15.89 -13.83 -14.42
CA GLY A 103 14.46 -14.09 -14.62
C GLY A 103 13.51 -13.27 -13.74
N LYS A 104 14.03 -12.38 -12.88
CA LYS A 104 13.26 -11.51 -11.98
C LYS A 104 13.17 -10.10 -12.54
N ILE A 105 11.97 -9.51 -12.47
CA ILE A 105 11.77 -8.10 -12.84
C ILE A 105 12.39 -7.22 -11.75
N LYS A 106 13.38 -6.42 -12.12
CA LYS A 106 14.10 -5.50 -11.25
C LYS A 106 13.51 -4.10 -11.36
N GLY A 107 13.51 -3.38 -10.25
CA GLY A 107 12.97 -2.03 -10.22
C GLY A 107 13.13 -1.34 -8.87
N ASN A 108 12.62 -0.10 -8.83
CA ASN A 108 12.58 0.74 -7.65
C ASN A 108 11.11 0.90 -7.21
N LEU A 109 10.84 0.75 -5.92
CA LEU A 109 9.54 1.06 -5.32
C LEU A 109 9.65 2.35 -4.51
N TYR A 110 8.69 3.25 -4.66
CA TYR A 110 8.58 4.50 -3.89
C TYR A 110 7.25 4.52 -3.18
N GLU A 111 7.26 4.54 -1.85
CA GLU A 111 6.05 4.64 -1.03
C GLU A 111 5.31 5.96 -1.33
N LEU A 112 3.98 5.91 -1.38
CA LEU A 112 3.12 7.06 -1.59
C LEU A 112 2.16 7.20 -0.40
N ASP A 113 2.01 8.43 0.12
CA ASP A 113 0.79 8.77 0.86
C ASP A 113 -0.35 8.81 -0.15
N TYR A 114 -1.18 7.76 -0.17
CA TYR A 114 -2.27 7.65 -1.14
C TYR A 114 -3.26 8.83 -1.05
N LEU A 115 -3.58 9.29 0.18
CA LEU A 115 -4.54 10.36 0.42
C LEU A 115 -4.01 11.73 -0.03
N GLN A 116 -2.69 11.94 0.02
CA GLN A 116 -2.05 13.09 -0.61
C GLN A 116 -1.98 12.93 -2.14
N HIS A 117 -1.59 11.75 -2.62
CA HIS A 117 -1.35 11.49 -4.04
C HIS A 117 -2.61 11.58 -4.90
N PHE A 118 -3.76 11.01 -4.46
CA PHE A 118 -4.98 11.07 -5.28
C PHE A 118 -5.51 12.52 -5.42
N ARG A 119 -5.31 13.37 -4.39
CA ARG A 119 -5.69 14.79 -4.46
C ARG A 119 -4.86 15.52 -5.50
N GLU A 120 -3.54 15.28 -5.53
CA GLU A 120 -2.66 15.83 -6.56
C GLU A 120 -3.01 15.30 -7.96
N VAL A 121 -3.41 14.02 -8.09
CA VAL A 121 -3.94 13.46 -9.34
C VAL A 121 -5.19 14.20 -9.80
N ILE A 122 -6.16 14.48 -8.93
CA ILE A 122 -7.37 15.26 -9.29
C ILE A 122 -7.00 16.68 -9.73
N GLU A 123 -6.15 17.36 -8.95
CA GLU A 123 -5.73 18.75 -9.19
C GLU A 123 -5.00 18.90 -10.53
N LYS A 124 -4.05 18.00 -10.83
CA LYS A 124 -3.10 18.16 -11.94
C LYS A 124 -3.43 17.33 -13.18
N ALA A 125 -4.43 16.45 -13.15
CA ALA A 125 -4.74 15.62 -14.31
C ALA A 125 -5.15 16.45 -15.54
N ILE A 126 -4.68 15.99 -16.69
CA ILE A 126 -4.79 16.64 -18.00
C ILE A 126 -5.93 15.97 -18.77
N PRO A 127 -6.79 16.71 -19.49
CA PRO A 127 -7.82 16.12 -20.33
C PRO A 127 -7.24 15.16 -21.38
N ALA A 128 -7.87 13.99 -21.54
CA ALA A 128 -7.70 13.22 -22.75
C ALA A 128 -8.38 13.95 -23.92
N ASP A 129 -7.74 13.92 -25.09
CA ASP A 129 -8.22 14.55 -26.32
C ASP A 129 -8.73 13.51 -27.32
N ASN A 130 -7.97 12.43 -27.47
CA ASN A 130 -8.28 11.33 -28.36
C ASN A 130 -7.91 9.98 -27.73
N TYR A 131 -8.61 8.93 -28.16
CA TYR A 131 -8.22 7.53 -27.98
C TYR A 131 -7.59 6.99 -29.27
N THR A 132 -6.38 6.45 -29.17
CA THR A 132 -5.76 5.62 -30.21
C THR A 132 -6.21 4.18 -29.99
N LEU A 133 -7.07 3.67 -30.86
CA LEU A 133 -7.48 2.27 -30.88
C LEU A 133 -6.46 1.47 -31.69
N ILE A 134 -5.88 0.42 -31.12
CA ILE A 134 -4.81 -0.37 -31.71
C ILE A 134 -5.36 -1.75 -32.06
N TYR A 135 -5.20 -2.13 -33.32
CA TYR A 135 -5.65 -3.40 -33.91
C TYR A 135 -4.45 -4.19 -34.48
N GLU A 136 -4.69 -5.39 -34.99
CA GLU A 136 -3.66 -6.27 -35.57
C GLU A 136 -2.96 -5.68 -36.82
N HIS A 137 -3.66 -4.85 -37.59
CA HIS A 137 -3.19 -4.34 -38.89
C HIS A 137 -3.22 -2.81 -39.00
N GLY A 138 -3.40 -2.09 -37.89
CA GLY A 138 -3.30 -0.63 -37.87
C GLY A 138 -3.88 0.01 -36.61
N GLU A 139 -4.05 1.34 -36.68
CA GLU A 139 -4.56 2.16 -35.58
C GLU A 139 -5.68 3.08 -36.08
N LEU A 140 -6.66 3.36 -35.21
CA LEU A 140 -7.77 4.27 -35.46
C LEU A 140 -7.87 5.30 -34.33
N THR A 141 -7.83 6.58 -34.67
CA THR A 141 -8.02 7.67 -33.70
C THR A 141 -9.50 8.05 -33.60
N LYS A 142 -10.01 8.20 -32.37
CA LYS A 142 -11.33 8.76 -32.06
C LYS A 142 -11.24 9.84 -30.98
N PRO A 143 -12.06 10.90 -31.01
CA PRO A 143 -12.21 11.83 -29.89
C PRO A 143 -12.44 11.13 -28.55
N ALA A 144 -11.81 11.66 -27.49
CA ALA A 144 -12.03 11.18 -26.13
C ALA A 144 -13.50 11.36 -25.72
N GLY A 145 -14.02 10.41 -24.94
CA GLY A 145 -15.43 10.34 -24.59
C GLY A 145 -16.37 9.83 -25.70
N GLN A 146 -15.92 9.72 -26.96
CA GLN A 146 -16.73 9.05 -27.99
C GLN A 146 -16.79 7.53 -27.71
N TYR A 147 -17.99 6.96 -27.78
CA TYR A 147 -18.17 5.52 -27.69
C TYR A 147 -17.43 4.77 -28.80
N PHE A 148 -16.77 3.68 -28.41
CA PHE A 148 -16.26 2.65 -29.29
C PHE A 148 -16.44 1.29 -28.61
N ASP A 149 -16.51 0.23 -29.41
CA ASP A 149 -16.47 -1.14 -28.94
C ASP A 149 -15.11 -1.78 -29.30
N GLY A 150 -14.85 -2.94 -28.72
CA GLY A 150 -13.65 -3.74 -29.00
C GLY A 150 -13.89 -4.80 -30.09
N ASN A 151 -14.82 -4.56 -31.03
CA ASN A 151 -15.09 -5.53 -32.09
C ASN A 151 -13.93 -5.61 -33.08
N THR A 152 -13.89 -6.71 -33.84
CA THR A 152 -12.98 -6.88 -34.97
C THR A 152 -13.36 -5.89 -36.08
N ASP A 153 -12.41 -5.07 -36.50
CA ASP A 153 -12.58 -4.19 -37.65
C ASP A 153 -12.33 -4.99 -38.95
N PRO A 154 -13.18 -4.86 -40.00
CA PRO A 154 -13.02 -5.62 -41.25
C PRO A 154 -11.70 -5.38 -42.01
N GLN A 155 -11.01 -4.26 -41.75
CA GLN A 155 -9.75 -3.90 -42.41
C GLN A 155 -8.56 -3.95 -41.44
N LEU A 156 -8.74 -3.48 -40.20
CA LEU A 156 -7.68 -3.41 -39.21
C LEU A 156 -7.49 -4.70 -38.39
N GLY A 157 -8.42 -5.66 -38.50
CA GLY A 157 -8.35 -6.95 -37.80
C GLY A 157 -8.87 -6.88 -36.37
N LYS A 158 -8.39 -7.75 -35.48
CA LYS A 158 -8.88 -7.82 -34.09
C LYS A 158 -8.42 -6.61 -33.28
N PHE A 159 -9.31 -6.08 -32.44
CA PHE A 159 -8.95 -5.07 -31.44
C PHE A 159 -7.97 -5.64 -30.41
N ILE A 160 -6.86 -4.93 -30.17
CA ILE A 160 -5.83 -5.33 -29.20
C ILE A 160 -5.99 -4.54 -27.89
N ARG A 161 -6.07 -3.21 -27.99
CA ARG A 161 -6.08 -2.27 -26.85
C ARG A 161 -6.38 -0.85 -27.33
N PHE A 162 -6.63 0.07 -26.40
CA PHE A 162 -6.60 1.50 -26.68
C PHE A 162 -5.58 2.22 -25.80
N GLU A 163 -5.17 3.43 -26.21
CA GLU A 163 -4.40 4.37 -25.41
C GLU A 163 -5.08 5.74 -25.41
N ALA A 164 -5.09 6.42 -24.26
CA ALA A 164 -5.55 7.79 -24.16
C ALA A 164 -4.39 8.76 -24.46
N GLN A 165 -4.66 9.74 -25.32
CA GLN A 165 -3.72 10.80 -25.67
C GLN A 165 -4.11 12.10 -24.96
N PRO A 166 -3.18 12.79 -24.27
CA PRO A 166 -3.45 14.10 -23.65
C PRO A 166 -3.71 15.18 -24.69
N ASN A 167 -4.56 16.15 -24.35
CA ASN A 167 -4.69 17.40 -25.11
C ASN A 167 -3.42 18.27 -25.10
N ASN A 168 -2.51 18.01 -24.15
CA ASN A 168 -1.21 18.65 -24.07
C ASN A 168 -0.12 17.62 -23.66
N PRO A 169 0.53 16.96 -24.64
CA PRO A 169 1.57 15.95 -24.38
C PRO A 169 2.77 16.48 -23.58
N GLU A 170 3.22 17.71 -23.84
CA GLU A 170 4.38 18.28 -23.14
C GLU A 170 4.03 18.66 -21.69
N ALA A 171 2.79 19.08 -21.40
CA ALA A 171 2.33 19.25 -20.03
C ALA A 171 2.32 17.91 -19.25
N LEU A 172 1.85 16.82 -19.86
CA LEU A 172 1.85 15.49 -19.22
C LEU A 172 3.28 15.01 -18.94
N LYS A 173 4.17 15.15 -19.92
CA LYS A 173 5.59 14.81 -19.80
C LYS A 173 6.30 15.66 -18.73
N SER A 174 5.95 16.94 -18.61
CA SER A 174 6.44 17.82 -17.53
C SER A 174 5.95 17.35 -16.16
N LEU A 175 4.65 17.04 -16.04
CA LEU A 175 4.02 16.54 -14.81
C LEU A 175 4.65 15.22 -14.34
N LEU A 176 4.84 14.24 -15.23
CA LEU A 176 5.47 12.97 -14.91
C LEU A 176 6.94 13.11 -14.47
N ARG A 177 7.65 14.12 -15.02
CA ARG A 177 8.99 14.49 -14.55
C ARG A 177 8.96 15.17 -13.18
N GLU A 178 7.93 15.96 -12.87
CA GLU A 178 7.72 16.51 -11.52
C GLU A 178 7.48 15.39 -10.50
N GLN A 179 6.58 14.44 -10.79
CA GLN A 179 6.31 13.29 -9.91
C GLN A 179 7.56 12.45 -9.66
N GLN A 180 8.39 12.19 -10.68
CA GLN A 180 9.66 11.50 -10.48
C GLN A 180 10.61 12.28 -9.55
N LYS A 181 10.77 13.60 -9.75
CA LYS A 181 11.62 14.46 -8.91
C LYS A 181 11.15 14.52 -7.45
N LYS A 182 9.85 14.50 -7.20
CA LYS A 182 9.27 14.44 -5.84
C LYS A 182 9.68 13.17 -5.07
N ARG A 183 9.95 12.09 -5.78
CA ARG A 183 10.31 10.77 -5.21
C ARG A 183 11.82 10.57 -5.05
N THR A 184 12.65 11.37 -5.73
CA THR A 184 14.12 11.40 -5.54
C THR A 184 14.58 11.56 -4.08
N PRO A 185 14.02 12.47 -3.25
CA PRO A 185 14.43 12.66 -1.85
C PRO A 185 13.88 11.60 -0.87
N HIS A 186 13.15 10.57 -1.33
CA HIS A 186 12.71 9.49 -0.46
C HIS A 186 13.91 8.78 0.20
N THR A 187 13.74 8.39 1.46
CA THR A 187 14.80 7.73 2.23
C THR A 187 14.89 6.26 1.81
N GLN A 188 16.09 5.78 1.46
CA GLN A 188 16.29 4.36 1.17
C GLN A 188 15.95 3.53 2.42
N GLY A 189 14.96 2.64 2.29
CA GLY A 189 14.50 1.75 3.34
C GLY A 189 15.10 0.35 3.23
N ASP A 190 15.07 -0.38 4.34
CA ASP A 190 15.26 -1.83 4.34
C ASP A 190 13.89 -2.47 4.10
N PHE A 191 13.75 -3.21 3.00
CA PHE A 191 12.46 -3.78 2.59
C PHE A 191 11.92 -4.83 3.58
N GLN A 192 12.79 -5.60 4.25
CA GLN A 192 12.36 -6.59 5.24
C GLN A 192 11.86 -5.92 6.52
N LEU A 193 12.51 -4.82 6.92
CA LEU A 193 12.05 -4.00 8.04
C LEU A 193 10.75 -3.25 7.71
N HIS A 194 10.56 -2.85 6.44
CA HIS A 194 9.30 -2.25 5.98
C HIS A 194 8.13 -3.25 6.02
N ILE A 195 8.29 -4.47 5.50
CA ILE A 195 7.27 -5.53 5.61
C ILE A 195 6.93 -5.82 7.09
N ALA A 196 7.94 -5.89 7.97
CA ALA A 196 7.71 -6.06 9.40
C ALA A 196 6.95 -4.89 10.02
N ALA A 197 7.22 -3.64 9.62
CA ALA A 197 6.49 -2.47 10.09
C ALA A 197 5.03 -2.44 9.59
N LEU A 198 4.76 -2.88 8.35
CA LEU A 198 3.40 -3.04 7.82
C LEU A 198 2.62 -4.10 8.60
N HIS A 199 3.25 -5.25 8.87
CA HIS A 199 2.68 -6.33 9.68
C HIS A 199 2.35 -5.87 11.11
N ASP A 200 3.29 -5.22 11.79
CA ASP A 200 3.09 -4.67 13.14
C ASP A 200 1.94 -3.64 13.14
N ARG A 201 1.94 -2.71 12.16
CA ARG A 201 0.91 -1.69 12.01
C ARG A 201 -0.48 -2.28 11.79
N ARG A 202 -0.61 -3.40 11.06
CA ARG A 202 -1.89 -4.10 10.87
C ARG A 202 -2.50 -4.52 12.22
N ILE A 203 -1.70 -5.18 13.07
CA ILE A 203 -2.15 -5.67 14.39
C ILE A 203 -2.48 -4.50 15.33
N GLU A 204 -1.62 -3.47 15.37
CA GLU A 204 -1.86 -2.27 16.19
C GLU A 204 -3.09 -1.46 15.73
N THR A 205 -3.41 -1.49 14.44
CA THR A 205 -4.61 -0.83 13.90
C THR A 205 -5.87 -1.56 14.31
N GLU A 206 -5.88 -2.90 14.28
CA GLU A 206 -7.00 -3.70 14.77
C GLU A 206 -7.18 -3.56 16.29
N ALA A 207 -6.09 -3.58 17.05
CA ALA A 207 -6.14 -3.37 18.51
C ALA A 207 -6.76 -2.00 18.86
N ARG A 208 -6.39 -0.94 18.14
CA ARG A 208 -6.97 0.40 18.30
C ARG A 208 -8.46 0.41 17.93
N ARG A 209 -8.82 -0.18 16.78
CA ARG A 209 -10.20 -0.26 16.29
C ARG A 209 -11.12 -0.96 17.29
N ILE A 210 -10.67 -2.06 17.90
CA ILE A 210 -11.43 -2.76 18.95
C ILE A 210 -11.65 -1.84 20.16
N VAL A 211 -10.60 -1.17 20.66
CA VAL A 211 -10.72 -0.25 21.81
C VAL A 211 -11.64 0.94 21.51
N GLU A 212 -11.54 1.53 20.32
CA GLU A 212 -12.42 2.62 19.87
C GLU A 212 -13.89 2.16 19.75
N ASN A 213 -14.14 0.99 19.15
CA ASN A 213 -15.48 0.42 19.05
C ASN A 213 -16.08 0.11 20.43
N VAL A 214 -15.30 -0.46 21.36
CA VAL A 214 -15.75 -0.72 22.74
C VAL A 214 -16.15 0.59 23.43
N LYS A 215 -15.35 1.65 23.29
CA LYS A 215 -15.69 2.99 23.81
C LYS A 215 -16.93 3.60 23.13
N GLY A 216 -17.17 3.29 21.85
CA GLY A 216 -18.25 3.86 21.03
C GLY A 216 -19.62 3.17 21.09
N LEU A 217 -19.73 1.99 21.69
CA LEU A 217 -21.03 1.31 21.88
C LEU A 217 -22.01 2.16 22.72
N GLY A 218 -23.32 1.97 22.57
CA GLY A 218 -24.31 2.58 23.48
C GLY A 218 -24.26 1.99 24.90
N GLU A 219 -25.19 2.40 25.78
CA GLU A 219 -25.61 1.46 26.82
C GLU A 219 -26.37 0.30 26.16
N PRO A 220 -26.18 -0.96 26.58
CA PRO A 220 -26.89 -2.08 26.00
C PRO A 220 -28.39 -2.05 26.38
N ASP A 221 -29.27 -2.31 25.42
CA ASP A 221 -30.74 -2.28 25.57
C ASP A 221 -31.34 -3.28 26.57
N SER A 222 -30.53 -4.03 27.32
CA SER A 222 -30.98 -4.98 28.34
C SER A 222 -29.94 -5.15 29.46
N PRO A 223 -30.38 -5.24 30.74
CA PRO A 223 -29.49 -5.44 31.89
C PRO A 223 -28.78 -6.81 31.92
N GLU A 224 -29.21 -7.79 31.14
CA GLU A 224 -28.64 -9.15 31.15
C GLU A 224 -27.30 -9.26 30.39
N LYS A 225 -26.98 -8.30 29.52
CA LYS A 225 -25.76 -8.33 28.71
C LYS A 225 -24.55 -7.82 29.52
N THR A 226 -23.95 -8.74 30.26
CA THR A 226 -22.72 -8.53 31.05
C THR A 226 -21.47 -8.23 30.21
N HIS A 227 -21.49 -8.57 28.92
CA HIS A 227 -20.37 -8.39 28.00
C HIS A 227 -20.73 -7.53 26.80
N CYS A 228 -19.81 -6.63 26.42
CA CYS A 228 -19.75 -6.00 25.11
C CYS A 228 -19.12 -6.96 24.10
N ALA A 229 -19.75 -7.14 22.93
CA ALA A 229 -19.20 -7.91 21.83
C ALA A 229 -18.78 -6.97 20.69
N VAL A 230 -17.51 -6.99 20.30
CA VAL A 230 -16.97 -6.24 19.16
C VAL A 230 -16.39 -7.21 18.14
N GLU A 231 -16.88 -7.18 16.91
CA GLU A 231 -16.35 -8.02 15.83
C GLU A 231 -14.90 -7.64 15.51
N LEU A 232 -14.02 -8.63 15.37
CA LEU A 232 -12.69 -8.47 14.78
C LEU A 232 -12.84 -8.16 13.28
N SER A 233 -11.86 -7.50 12.67
CA SER A 233 -12.04 -7.02 11.31
C SER A 233 -12.14 -8.20 10.34
N PRO A 234 -13.15 -8.24 9.45
CA PRO A 234 -13.23 -9.25 8.40
C PRO A 234 -12.05 -9.15 7.42
N TYR A 235 -11.28 -8.06 7.44
CA TYR A 235 -10.02 -7.89 6.72
C TYR A 235 -8.78 -8.27 7.53
N PHE A 236 -8.88 -8.32 8.86
CA PHE A 236 -7.77 -8.76 9.73
C PHE A 236 -7.73 -10.28 9.85
N VAL A 237 -8.87 -10.89 10.17
CA VAL A 237 -8.97 -12.34 10.48
C VAL A 237 -8.40 -13.24 9.36
N PRO A 238 -8.68 -13.03 8.05
CA PRO A 238 -8.11 -13.87 6.98
C PRO A 238 -6.59 -13.72 6.78
N LEU A 239 -5.99 -12.67 7.34
CA LEU A 239 -4.57 -12.36 7.23
C LEU A 239 -3.78 -12.68 8.50
N ALA A 240 -4.47 -12.94 9.61
CA ALA A 240 -3.89 -13.13 10.93
C ALA A 240 -3.44 -14.59 11.14
N THR A 241 -2.22 -14.76 11.66
CA THR A 241 -1.78 -16.05 12.21
C THR A 241 -2.21 -16.21 13.67
N ASP A 242 -2.15 -17.41 14.24
CA ASP A 242 -2.40 -17.62 15.67
C ASP A 242 -1.54 -16.71 16.56
N LYS A 243 -0.28 -16.48 16.17
CA LYS A 243 0.64 -15.55 16.86
C LYS A 243 0.20 -14.09 16.74
N ASP A 244 -0.43 -13.71 15.63
CA ASP A 244 -0.99 -12.38 15.43
C ASP A 244 -2.22 -12.20 16.35
N MET A 245 -3.03 -13.24 16.51
CA MET A 245 -4.20 -13.28 17.40
C MET A 245 -3.77 -13.21 18.87
N GLU A 246 -2.77 -13.99 19.29
CA GLU A 246 -2.14 -13.89 20.62
C GLU A 246 -1.58 -12.48 20.87
N ARG A 247 -0.89 -11.90 19.88
CA ARG A 247 -0.33 -10.55 19.98
C ARG A 247 -1.43 -9.49 20.10
N LEU A 248 -2.49 -9.58 19.28
CA LEU A 248 -3.67 -8.73 19.36
C LEU A 248 -4.31 -8.81 20.75
N PHE A 249 -4.54 -10.01 21.26
CA PHE A 249 -5.07 -10.24 22.61
C PHE A 249 -4.19 -9.57 23.68
N SER A 250 -2.86 -9.68 23.55
CA SER A 250 -1.91 -9.08 24.50
C SER A 250 -1.90 -7.54 24.52
N MET A 251 -2.19 -6.90 23.38
CA MET A 251 -2.28 -5.43 23.24
C MET A 251 -3.57 -4.86 23.86
N LEU A 252 -4.63 -5.64 23.92
CA LEU A 252 -5.93 -5.18 24.43
C LEU A 252 -5.87 -5.02 25.97
N PRO A 253 -6.46 -3.96 26.54
CA PRO A 253 -6.28 -3.62 27.96
C PRO A 253 -7.22 -4.36 28.92
N TYR A 254 -8.10 -5.20 28.38
CA TYR A 254 -9.12 -5.93 29.10
C TYR A 254 -8.52 -7.14 29.85
N LYS A 255 -9.06 -7.44 31.04
CA LYS A 255 -8.73 -8.63 31.85
C LYS A 255 -9.67 -9.78 31.50
N ASN A 256 -10.97 -9.47 31.46
CA ASN A 256 -12.04 -10.38 31.08
C ASN A 256 -12.28 -10.24 29.57
N LEU A 257 -11.36 -10.80 28.78
CA LEU A 257 -11.40 -10.82 27.32
C LEU A 257 -11.38 -12.26 26.83
N SER A 258 -12.23 -12.58 25.86
CA SER A 258 -12.12 -13.78 25.03
C SER A 258 -12.42 -13.47 23.57
N PHE A 259 -11.88 -14.29 22.66
CA PHE A 259 -12.25 -14.30 21.25
C PHE A 259 -13.11 -15.53 20.98
N SER A 260 -14.31 -15.35 20.43
CA SER A 260 -15.20 -16.46 20.09
C SER A 260 -16.13 -16.13 18.92
N THR A 261 -16.68 -17.15 18.29
CA THR A 261 -17.87 -17.01 17.42
C THR A 261 -19.11 -16.80 18.27
N LEU A 262 -20.12 -16.10 17.74
CA LEU A 262 -21.42 -15.95 18.37
C LEU A 262 -22.47 -16.74 17.58
N GLU A 263 -23.35 -17.47 18.27
CA GLU A 263 -24.41 -18.25 17.64
C GLU A 263 -25.33 -17.34 16.79
N GLY A 264 -25.65 -17.79 15.58
CA GLY A 264 -26.42 -17.00 14.61
C GLY A 264 -25.70 -15.78 14.01
N ARG A 265 -24.38 -15.61 14.23
CA ARG A 265 -23.58 -14.52 13.64
C ARG A 265 -22.35 -15.04 12.90
N HIS A 266 -21.96 -14.33 11.85
CA HIS A 266 -20.69 -14.57 11.16
C HIS A 266 -19.57 -13.74 11.80
N GLY A 267 -18.33 -14.24 11.74
CA GLY A 267 -17.15 -13.54 12.26
C GLY A 267 -16.72 -13.98 13.66
N ILE A 268 -15.57 -13.43 14.09
CA ILE A 268 -14.98 -13.64 15.42
C ILE A 268 -15.22 -12.36 16.23
N TYR A 269 -15.66 -12.50 17.48
CA TYR A 269 -15.98 -11.39 18.37
C TYR A 269 -15.05 -11.36 19.58
N ALA A 270 -14.56 -10.18 19.92
CA ALA A 270 -13.99 -9.86 21.21
C ALA A 270 -15.12 -9.65 22.22
N LEU A 271 -15.23 -10.58 23.18
CA LEU A 271 -16.16 -10.48 24.31
C LEU A 271 -15.42 -9.83 25.48
N ILE A 272 -15.93 -8.68 25.93
CA ILE A 272 -15.29 -7.81 26.92
C ILE A 272 -16.31 -7.46 28.00
N ASP A 273 -15.94 -7.64 29.26
CA ASP A 273 -16.77 -7.27 30.42
C ASP A 273 -17.18 -5.77 30.38
N LYS A 274 -18.48 -5.50 30.55
CA LYS A 274 -19.08 -4.15 30.48
C LYS A 274 -18.39 -3.15 31.43
N SER A 275 -17.89 -3.60 32.58
CA SER A 275 -17.19 -2.76 33.57
C SER A 275 -15.84 -2.22 33.08
N GLU A 276 -15.24 -2.86 32.08
CA GLU A 276 -13.87 -2.56 31.64
C GLU A 276 -13.78 -1.63 30.41
N ARG A 277 -14.92 -1.17 29.90
CA ARG A 277 -15.06 -0.37 28.69
C ARG A 277 -14.07 0.80 28.55
N ASN A 278 -13.90 1.60 29.60
CA ASN A 278 -13.19 2.90 29.55
C ASN A 278 -11.65 2.80 29.63
N LYS A 279 -11.05 1.78 29.02
CA LYS A 279 -9.60 1.54 29.08
C LYS A 279 -8.83 2.06 27.86
N GLU A 280 -7.60 2.48 28.09
CA GLU A 280 -6.60 2.84 27.08
C GLU A 280 -5.86 1.59 26.59
N MET A 281 -5.51 1.53 25.29
CA MET A 281 -4.74 0.42 24.71
C MET A 281 -3.37 0.27 25.40
N LYS A 282 -2.93 -0.97 25.69
CA LYS A 282 -1.59 -1.19 26.26
C LYS A 282 -0.54 -0.81 25.22
N LYS A 283 0.55 -0.17 25.65
CA LYS A 283 1.71 0.06 24.76
C LYS A 283 2.27 -1.29 24.32
N SER A 284 2.30 -1.50 23.01
CA SER A 284 2.97 -2.61 22.33
C SER A 284 4.40 -2.75 22.89
N ARG A 285 4.79 -3.95 23.33
CA ARG A 285 6.21 -4.22 23.62
C ARG A 285 6.91 -4.25 22.26
N PRO A 286 7.92 -3.39 22.01
CA PRO A 286 8.59 -3.35 20.71
C PRO A 286 9.18 -4.74 20.42
N SER A 287 9.01 -5.22 19.18
CA SER A 287 9.55 -6.52 18.79
C SER A 287 11.08 -6.52 18.98
N VAL A 288 11.67 -7.69 19.24
CA VAL A 288 13.13 -7.84 19.38
C VAL A 288 13.87 -7.26 18.16
N ARG A 289 13.26 -7.31 16.98
CA ARG A 289 13.79 -6.75 15.73
C ARG A 289 13.72 -5.22 15.67
N ALA A 290 12.71 -4.59 16.29
CA ALA A 290 12.64 -3.14 16.45
C ALA A 290 13.62 -2.63 17.52
N GLN A 291 13.84 -3.40 18.61
CA GLN A 291 14.86 -3.10 19.61
C GLN A 291 16.28 -3.06 18.99
N LEU A 292 16.58 -4.02 18.10
CA LEU A 292 17.82 -4.06 17.32
C LEU A 292 18.00 -2.89 16.33
N GLN A 293 16.95 -2.11 16.01
CA GLN A 293 17.09 -0.85 15.29
C GLN A 293 17.50 0.29 16.23
N THR A 294 16.91 0.38 17.42
CA THR A 294 17.26 1.40 18.42
C THR A 294 18.67 1.26 18.98
N GLU A 295 19.26 0.06 18.96
CA GLU A 295 20.66 -0.15 19.39
C GLU A 295 21.71 0.28 18.35
N LYS A 296 21.33 0.56 17.10
CA LYS A 296 22.26 0.90 16.02
C LYS A 296 22.51 2.40 15.86
N SER A 297 23.15 3.02 16.86
CA SER A 297 24.25 4.03 16.75
C SER A 297 24.30 5.01 17.95
N PRO A 298 25.46 5.62 18.28
CA PRO A 298 26.79 5.47 17.68
C PRO A 298 27.85 4.85 18.62
N LYS A 299 29.03 4.54 18.06
CA LYS A 299 30.21 4.04 18.78
C LYS A 299 30.62 4.97 19.92
N VAL A 300 30.78 4.42 21.12
CA VAL A 300 31.44 5.07 22.27
C VAL A 300 32.86 5.50 21.85
N PRO A 301 33.27 6.77 22.08
CA PRO A 301 34.65 7.19 21.84
C PRO A 301 35.61 6.40 22.74
N LYS A 302 36.65 5.81 22.15
CA LYS A 302 37.73 5.17 22.92
C LYS A 302 38.33 6.20 23.88
N LYS A 303 38.32 5.90 25.18
CA LYS A 303 39.06 6.71 26.17
C LYS A 303 40.52 6.79 25.77
N THR A 304 41.03 7.99 25.52
CA THR A 304 42.46 8.26 25.40
C THR A 304 43.15 7.93 26.72
N VAL A 305 44.22 7.16 26.65
CA VAL A 305 45.08 6.86 27.81
C VAL A 305 45.81 8.15 28.19
N LYS A 306 45.68 8.56 29.46
CA LYS A 306 46.44 9.71 29.98
C LYS A 306 47.92 9.32 30.08
N SER A 307 48.76 9.93 29.25
CA SER A 307 50.21 9.95 29.45
C SER A 307 50.54 10.75 30.72
N LYS A 308 51.08 10.09 31.75
CA LYS A 308 51.77 10.78 32.84
C LYS A 308 53.19 11.11 32.36
N ASN A 309 53.47 12.39 32.11
CA ASN A 309 54.83 12.88 32.20
C ASN A 309 54.97 13.55 33.57
N HIS A 310 55.93 13.08 34.35
CA HIS A 310 56.43 13.76 35.54
C HIS A 310 57.87 14.11 35.21
N GLU A 311 58.20 15.40 35.25
CA GLU A 311 59.60 15.83 35.23
C GLU A 311 60.27 15.42 36.54
N LEU A 312 61.56 15.10 36.48
CA LEU A 312 62.64 15.69 37.29
C LEU A 312 63.96 14.96 36.98
N GLU A 313 65.03 15.75 36.78
CA GLU A 313 66.46 15.53 37.10
C GLU A 313 67.08 14.13 36.85
N VAL A 314 68.25 13.99 36.20
CA VAL A 314 69.46 14.85 36.08
C VAL A 314 70.03 14.75 34.66
#